data_AF-A0A2H0Q8F4-F1
#
_entry.id   AF-A0A2H0Q8F4-F1
#
_cell.length_a   1.000
_cell.length_b   1.000
_cell.length_c   1.000
_cell.angle_alpha   90.00
_cell.angle_beta   90.00
_cell.angle_gamma   90.00
#
_symmetry.space_group_name_H-M   'P 1'
#
loop_
_entity.id
_entity.type
_entity.pdbx_description
1 polymer ?
#
loop_
_entity_poly.entity_id
_entity_poly.type
_entity_poly.pdbx_seq_one_letter_code
_entity_poly.pdbx_strand_id
1 'polypeptide(L)'
;MSNATSKKDKKNKGHTEESEKSFQHNLDNLNNMLKRFEKISEVSPTFCTAKWLQSTVYLHTGLTHSCHHPPAHKIPLDEIENSPAALHNTKYKKEQRQKMLEGERPNECHYCWNIEDLPSENMSDRMFKSTNTQWSFQHLEKIKSAGSKSDLNPTYLEVAFDNTCNFKCMYCSPDISTTWMDEILQNGPYPTSVKTGNLDWLKEQDRLPIRHDQHNPYVEAFWKWWPQLYKDLNTFRITGGEPLLNQNTWKVLEFVNNNPHSEFNLAINTNMGIQSKWITKFCQVSNSIADRINSLDIYTSCEAQGEQAEYIRFGLNYKSFMDNNEYLLSNAYEQNRLHFMITFNALSITSFLSFLADIRKLRRKFKPYKMLDRVSLMVSYLQWPQFQSVLVLPKEIRQSYSAQFLNYAQENSIESGPDGFLYLEEVEQIKRLSQFMLQELDENDLYLRRKDFGLFYQEYDKRKKTNFSKVFPELSEFYGKCLKL
;
A
#
# COMPACT_ATOMS: atom_id res chain seq x y z
N MET A 1 61.19 -18.10 -11.30
CA MET A 1 60.87 -19.40 -10.66
C MET A 1 60.51 -19.08 -9.22
N SER A 2 59.26 -18.76 -8.90
CA SER A 2 58.04 -19.60 -8.85
C SER A 2 57.69 -19.88 -7.38
N ASN A 3 56.93 -18.97 -6.77
CA ASN A 3 56.11 -19.27 -5.60
C ASN A 3 54.67 -18.97 -5.97
N ALA A 4 53.98 -20.02 -6.43
CA ALA A 4 52.60 -20.00 -6.86
C ALA A 4 51.68 -20.39 -5.70
N THR A 5 50.91 -19.42 -5.23
CA THR A 5 49.46 -19.49 -4.97
C THR A 5 48.90 -20.70 -4.20
N SER A 6 48.64 -20.51 -2.90
CA SER A 6 47.53 -21.15 -2.18
C SER A 6 46.26 -20.29 -2.35
N LYS A 7 45.57 -20.47 -3.48
CA LYS A 7 44.16 -20.09 -3.65
C LYS A 7 43.32 -21.34 -3.49
N LYS A 8 42.94 -21.67 -2.25
CA LYS A 8 41.82 -22.52 -1.87
C LYS A 8 41.50 -22.17 -0.41
N ASP A 9 40.24 -22.28 -0.02
CA ASP A 9 39.75 -22.08 1.35
C ASP A 9 39.37 -20.66 1.78
N LYS A 10 38.55 -19.97 0.97
CA LYS A 10 37.54 -19.01 1.49
C LYS A 10 36.33 -18.96 0.57
N LYS A 11 35.46 -19.98 0.63
CA LYS A 11 34.04 -19.89 0.23
C LYS A 11 33.31 -21.19 0.61
N ASN A 12 32.80 -21.21 1.83
CA ASN A 12 31.59 -21.91 2.24
C ASN A 12 31.27 -21.42 3.66
N LYS A 13 30.59 -20.27 3.76
CA LYS A 13 29.80 -20.00 4.96
C LYS A 13 28.57 -20.89 4.80
N GLY A 14 28.57 -22.03 5.50
CA GLY A 14 27.48 -22.98 5.47
C GLY A 14 26.17 -22.31 5.88
N HIS A 15 25.12 -22.63 5.13
CA HIS A 15 23.75 -22.40 5.54
C HIS A 15 23.54 -23.04 6.91
N THR A 16 22.91 -22.33 7.84
CA THR A 16 22.51 -22.92 9.12
C THR A 16 21.44 -23.97 8.85
N GLU A 17 21.35 -25.02 9.67
CA GLU A 17 20.32 -26.07 9.56
C GLU A 17 18.89 -25.47 9.55
N GLU A 18 18.71 -24.35 10.26
CA GLU A 18 17.47 -23.57 10.27
C GLU A 18 17.19 -22.86 8.94
N SER A 19 18.22 -22.32 8.27
CA SER A 19 18.09 -21.73 6.93
C SER A 19 17.80 -22.78 5.85
N GLU A 20 18.35 -23.99 5.97
CA GLU A 20 18.04 -25.11 5.07
C GLU A 20 16.60 -25.59 5.25
N LYS A 21 16.12 -25.72 6.51
CA LYS A 21 14.72 -26.04 6.81
C LYS A 21 13.76 -24.98 6.29
N SER A 22 14.08 -23.70 6.47
CA SER A 22 13.30 -22.58 5.94
C SER A 22 13.24 -22.58 4.41
N PHE A 23 14.39 -22.83 3.75
CA PHE A 23 14.45 -22.95 2.30
C PHE A 23 13.60 -24.11 1.77
N GLN A 24 13.72 -25.30 2.37
CA GLN A 24 12.91 -26.46 1.97
C GLN A 24 11.41 -26.20 2.18
N HIS A 25 11.03 -25.59 3.31
CA HIS A 25 9.65 -25.20 3.57
C HIS A 25 9.10 -24.23 2.51
N ASN A 26 9.90 -23.24 2.11
CA ASN A 26 9.52 -22.29 1.05
C ASN A 26 9.35 -22.99 -0.31
N LEU A 27 10.23 -23.93 -0.63
CA LEU A 27 10.14 -24.74 -1.85
C LEU A 27 8.88 -25.61 -1.86
N ASP A 28 8.55 -26.23 -0.72
CA ASP A 28 7.33 -27.04 -0.57
C ASP A 28 6.08 -26.16 -0.69
N ASN A 29 6.09 -24.97 -0.09
CA ASN A 29 4.99 -24.00 -0.22
C ASN A 29 4.80 -23.57 -1.67
N LEU A 30 5.88 -23.30 -2.40
CA LEU A 30 5.87 -22.95 -3.81
C LEU A 30 5.29 -24.10 -4.66
N ASN A 31 5.77 -25.33 -4.46
CA ASN A 31 5.26 -26.51 -5.17
C ASN A 31 3.77 -26.74 -4.90
N ASN A 32 3.32 -26.58 -3.65
CA ASN A 32 1.91 -26.68 -3.31
C ASN A 32 1.08 -25.56 -3.95
N MET A 33 1.63 -24.36 -4.05
CA MET A 33 1.00 -23.24 -4.74
C MET A 33 0.79 -23.55 -6.23
N LEU A 34 1.81 -24.08 -6.90
CA LEU A 34 1.73 -24.45 -8.31
C LEU A 34 0.67 -25.54 -8.55
N LYS A 35 0.62 -26.59 -7.71
CA LYS A 35 -0.44 -27.62 -7.77
C LYS A 35 -1.85 -27.03 -7.61
N ARG A 36 -2.03 -26.06 -6.70
CA ARG A 36 -3.31 -25.35 -6.56
C ARG A 36 -3.65 -24.58 -7.83
N PHE A 37 -2.64 -23.95 -8.45
CA PHE A 37 -2.83 -23.17 -9.66
C PHE A 37 -3.16 -24.04 -10.88
N GLU A 38 -2.59 -25.24 -10.99
CA GLU A 38 -2.98 -26.23 -11.99
C GLU A 38 -4.47 -26.55 -11.89
N LYS A 39 -4.98 -26.83 -10.68
CA LYS A 39 -6.40 -27.08 -10.43
C LYS A 39 -7.31 -25.88 -10.77
N ILE A 40 -6.82 -24.66 -10.58
CA ILE A 40 -7.53 -23.44 -10.99
C ILE A 40 -7.58 -23.36 -12.52
N SER A 41 -6.46 -23.68 -13.18
CA SER A 41 -6.29 -23.60 -14.63
C SER A 41 -7.13 -24.66 -15.39
N GLU A 42 -7.55 -25.74 -14.72
CA GLU A 42 -8.54 -26.70 -15.25
C GLU A 42 -9.89 -26.05 -15.58
N VAL A 43 -10.24 -24.92 -14.94
CA VAL A 43 -11.46 -24.16 -15.29
C VAL A 43 -11.29 -23.45 -16.62
N SER A 44 -10.16 -22.77 -16.77
CA SER A 44 -9.74 -22.05 -17.96
C SER A 44 -8.30 -21.56 -17.77
N PRO A 45 -7.50 -21.44 -18.85
CA PRO A 45 -6.12 -20.93 -18.76
C PRO A 45 -6.02 -19.50 -18.20
N THR A 46 -7.09 -18.70 -18.33
CA THR A 46 -7.12 -17.29 -17.90
C THR A 46 -7.84 -17.09 -16.56
N PHE A 47 -8.32 -18.17 -15.95
CA PHE A 47 -9.14 -18.12 -14.76
C PHE A 47 -8.40 -17.49 -13.57
N CYS A 48 -9.10 -16.63 -12.82
CA CYS A 48 -8.59 -15.98 -11.62
C CYS A 48 -9.72 -15.82 -10.60
N THR A 49 -9.63 -16.53 -9.48
CA THR A 49 -10.66 -16.50 -8.42
C THR A 49 -10.78 -15.10 -7.79
N ALA A 50 -9.72 -14.30 -7.80
CA ALA A 50 -9.75 -12.92 -7.28
C ALA A 50 -10.77 -12.02 -8.02
N LYS A 51 -11.15 -12.32 -9.27
CA LYS A 51 -12.22 -11.58 -9.97
C LYS A 51 -13.60 -11.72 -9.33
N TRP A 52 -13.81 -12.79 -8.57
CA TRP A 52 -15.03 -13.07 -7.83
C TRP A 52 -14.92 -12.76 -6.34
N LEU A 53 -13.72 -12.83 -5.78
CA LEU A 53 -13.53 -12.85 -4.34
C LEU A 53 -12.84 -11.62 -3.76
N GLN A 54 -12.19 -10.80 -4.59
CA GLN A 54 -11.55 -9.57 -4.17
C GLN A 54 -12.28 -8.35 -4.75
N SER A 55 -12.38 -7.28 -3.96
CA SER A 55 -12.86 -5.99 -4.44
C SER A 55 -12.21 -4.84 -3.69
N THR A 56 -11.98 -3.74 -4.38
CA THR A 56 -11.79 -2.43 -3.75
C THR A 56 -12.92 -1.51 -4.21
N VAL A 57 -13.51 -0.76 -3.27
CA VAL A 57 -14.65 0.12 -3.52
C VAL A 57 -14.37 1.50 -2.93
N TYR A 58 -14.43 2.53 -3.77
CA TYR A 58 -14.27 3.93 -3.39
C TYR A 58 -15.64 4.58 -3.31
N LEU A 59 -16.26 4.57 -2.13
CA LEU A 59 -17.65 5.03 -1.97
C LEU A 59 -17.82 6.54 -2.14
N HIS A 60 -16.75 7.32 -1.98
CA HIS A 60 -16.77 8.76 -2.23
C HIS A 60 -16.75 9.12 -3.70
N THR A 61 -16.20 8.28 -4.58
CA THR A 61 -16.21 8.51 -6.03
C THR A 61 -17.15 7.56 -6.77
N GLY A 62 -17.68 6.53 -6.12
CA GLY A 62 -18.48 5.50 -6.77
C GLY A 62 -17.68 4.59 -7.70
N LEU A 63 -16.37 4.46 -7.47
CA LEU A 63 -15.47 3.65 -8.30
C LEU A 63 -15.24 2.28 -7.67
N THR A 64 -14.99 1.26 -8.49
CA THR A 64 -14.59 -0.06 -8.02
C THR A 64 -13.69 -0.80 -8.99
N HIS A 65 -12.92 -1.77 -8.49
CA HIS A 65 -12.21 -2.77 -9.27
C HIS A 65 -12.15 -4.09 -8.48
N SER A 66 -11.85 -5.21 -9.16
CA SER A 66 -11.78 -6.53 -8.50
C SER A 66 -10.42 -6.80 -7.84
N CYS A 67 -9.36 -6.12 -8.23
CA CYS A 67 -8.06 -6.18 -7.55
C CYS A 67 -7.23 -4.94 -7.92
N HIS A 68 -6.09 -4.73 -7.27
CA HIS A 68 -5.32 -3.49 -7.43
C HIS A 68 -4.68 -3.23 -8.81
N HIS A 69 -4.79 -4.16 -9.77
CA HIS A 69 -4.19 -4.02 -11.11
C HIS A 69 -5.15 -3.45 -12.17
N PRO A 70 -6.39 -3.96 -12.32
CA PRO A 70 -7.39 -3.34 -13.18
C PRO A 70 -7.63 -1.85 -12.87
N PRO A 71 -7.86 -1.02 -13.89
CA PRO A 71 -8.36 0.32 -13.67
C PRO A 71 -9.71 0.26 -12.93
N ALA A 72 -9.95 1.25 -12.07
CA ALA A 72 -11.25 1.42 -11.45
C ALA A 72 -12.27 1.88 -12.50
N HIS A 73 -13.49 1.37 -12.42
CA HIS A 73 -14.62 1.85 -13.23
C HIS A 73 -15.75 2.37 -12.34
N LYS A 74 -16.59 3.24 -12.91
CA LYS A 74 -17.77 3.79 -12.25
C LYS A 74 -18.81 2.70 -12.04
N ILE A 75 -19.36 2.64 -10.83
CA ILE A 75 -20.52 1.82 -10.49
C ILE A 75 -21.77 2.59 -10.94
N PRO A 76 -22.56 2.07 -11.90
CA PRO A 76 -23.79 2.72 -12.33
C PRO A 76 -24.81 2.81 -11.18
N LEU A 77 -25.50 3.95 -11.08
CA LEU A 77 -26.45 4.20 -9.99
C LEU A 77 -27.68 3.29 -10.06
N ASP A 78 -28.15 2.98 -11.27
CA ASP A 78 -29.26 2.05 -11.50
C ASP A 78 -28.91 0.64 -11.01
N GLU A 79 -27.65 0.20 -11.13
CA GLU A 79 -27.25 -1.11 -10.65
C GLU A 79 -27.31 -1.22 -9.11
N ILE A 80 -26.87 -0.19 -8.38
CA ILE A 80 -26.92 -0.20 -6.90
C ILE A 80 -28.31 0.08 -6.34
N GLU A 81 -29.17 0.77 -7.10
CA GLU A 81 -30.58 0.93 -6.77
C GLU A 81 -31.32 -0.42 -6.86
N ASN A 82 -31.01 -1.22 -7.88
CA ASN A 82 -31.57 -2.56 -8.05
C ASN A 82 -31.00 -3.59 -7.06
N SER A 83 -29.69 -3.55 -6.81
CA SER A 83 -29.02 -4.45 -5.85
C SER A 83 -27.84 -3.75 -5.19
N PRO A 84 -27.82 -3.61 -3.85
CA PRO A 84 -26.68 -2.99 -3.18
C PRO A 84 -25.37 -3.80 -3.35
N ALA A 85 -25.47 -5.09 -3.68
CA ALA A 85 -24.31 -5.93 -4.00
C ALA A 85 -23.63 -5.56 -5.32
N ALA A 86 -24.23 -4.70 -6.16
CA ALA A 86 -23.62 -4.19 -7.38
C ALA A 86 -22.31 -3.40 -7.11
N LEU A 87 -22.07 -2.94 -5.88
CA LEU A 87 -20.76 -2.41 -5.46
C LEU A 87 -19.60 -3.35 -5.80
N HIS A 88 -19.82 -4.67 -5.78
CA HIS A 88 -18.88 -5.67 -6.27
C HIS A 88 -19.35 -6.39 -7.54
N ASN A 89 -20.66 -6.52 -7.75
CA ASN A 89 -21.24 -7.36 -8.80
C ASN A 89 -21.77 -6.56 -10.01
N THR A 90 -21.11 -5.45 -10.37
CA THR A 90 -21.46 -4.67 -11.58
C THR A 90 -21.52 -5.56 -12.83
N LYS A 91 -22.41 -5.25 -13.78
CA LYS A 91 -22.47 -5.91 -15.10
C LYS A 91 -21.11 -5.98 -15.78
N TYR A 92 -20.35 -4.88 -15.75
CA TYR A 92 -18.98 -4.82 -16.29
C TYR A 92 -18.07 -5.92 -15.70
N LYS A 93 -17.99 -6.04 -14.36
CA LYS A 93 -17.20 -7.12 -13.72
C LYS A 93 -17.68 -8.52 -14.10
N LYS A 94 -19.00 -8.72 -14.23
CA LYS A 94 -19.58 -10.01 -14.67
C LYS A 94 -19.19 -10.36 -16.10
N GLU A 95 -19.06 -9.38 -17.00
CA GLU A 95 -18.53 -9.59 -18.34
C GLU A 95 -17.05 -10.00 -18.31
N GLN A 96 -16.22 -9.38 -17.46
CA GLN A 96 -14.81 -9.78 -17.36
C GLN A 96 -14.64 -11.19 -16.77
N ARG A 97 -15.53 -11.56 -15.84
CA ARG A 97 -15.65 -12.94 -15.32
C ARG A 97 -16.03 -13.93 -16.42
N GLN A 98 -16.96 -13.57 -17.30
CA GLN A 98 -17.36 -14.40 -18.44
C GLN A 98 -16.18 -14.66 -19.39
N LYS A 99 -15.45 -13.62 -19.78
CA LYS A 99 -14.24 -13.74 -20.61
C LYS A 99 -13.23 -14.73 -20.01
N MET A 100 -12.99 -14.64 -18.70
CA MET A 100 -12.09 -15.57 -18.02
C MET A 100 -12.58 -17.01 -18.02
N LEU A 101 -13.90 -17.24 -17.92
CA LEU A 101 -14.47 -18.59 -18.03
C LEU A 101 -14.34 -19.15 -19.46
N GLU A 102 -14.38 -18.28 -20.47
CA GLU A 102 -14.25 -18.63 -21.89
C GLU A 102 -12.79 -18.83 -22.35
N GLY A 103 -11.81 -18.63 -21.46
CA GLY A 103 -10.40 -18.72 -21.81
C GLY A 103 -9.82 -17.46 -22.43
N GLU A 104 -10.59 -16.36 -22.47
CA GLU A 104 -10.12 -15.07 -22.95
C GLU A 104 -9.39 -14.31 -21.84
N ARG A 105 -8.36 -13.55 -22.21
CA ARG A 105 -7.60 -12.68 -21.30
C ARG A 105 -8.24 -11.29 -21.26
N PRO A 106 -8.91 -10.86 -20.16
CA PRO A 106 -9.42 -9.49 -20.09
C PRO A 106 -8.27 -8.48 -20.15
N ASN A 107 -8.42 -7.45 -21.01
CA ASN A 107 -7.40 -6.42 -21.22
C ASN A 107 -7.05 -5.66 -19.92
N GLU A 108 -8.03 -5.49 -19.03
CA GLU A 108 -7.81 -4.85 -17.72
C GLU A 108 -6.85 -5.64 -16.79
N CYS A 109 -6.54 -6.89 -17.12
CA CYS A 109 -5.58 -7.72 -16.37
C CYS A 109 -4.18 -7.77 -16.99
N HIS A 110 -3.86 -6.85 -17.91
CA HIS A 110 -2.59 -6.81 -18.63
C HIS A 110 -1.35 -6.89 -17.74
N TYR A 111 -1.37 -6.36 -16.51
CA TYR A 111 -0.24 -6.48 -15.60
C TYR A 111 0.16 -7.95 -15.38
N CYS A 112 -0.80 -8.83 -15.07
CA CYS A 112 -0.52 -10.24 -14.88
C CYS A 112 -0.12 -10.94 -16.19
N TRP A 113 -0.77 -10.58 -17.30
CA TRP A 113 -0.45 -11.14 -18.62
C TRP A 113 0.98 -10.79 -19.05
N ASN A 114 1.40 -9.55 -18.82
CA ASN A 114 2.75 -9.09 -19.13
C ASN A 114 3.81 -9.85 -18.34
N ILE A 115 3.52 -10.24 -17.08
CA ILE A 115 4.42 -11.08 -16.28
C ILE A 115 4.45 -12.52 -16.80
N GLU A 116 3.29 -13.09 -17.13
CA GLU A 116 3.17 -14.48 -17.62
C GLU A 116 3.72 -14.69 -19.03
N ASP A 117 3.72 -13.65 -19.87
CA ASP A 117 4.21 -13.70 -21.25
C ASP A 117 5.73 -13.47 -21.35
N LEU A 118 6.44 -13.29 -20.23
CA LEU A 118 7.89 -13.23 -20.21
C LEU A 118 8.51 -14.61 -20.55
N PRO A 119 9.73 -14.67 -21.14
CA PRO A 119 10.32 -15.92 -21.61
C PRO A 119 10.63 -16.99 -20.55
N SER A 120 10.64 -16.63 -19.27
CA SER A 120 10.84 -17.55 -18.15
C SER A 120 9.51 -17.87 -17.46
N GLU A 121 9.43 -19.00 -16.75
CA GLU A 121 8.29 -19.29 -15.88
C GLU A 121 8.22 -18.25 -14.76
N ASN A 122 7.32 -17.28 -14.93
CA ASN A 122 7.11 -16.19 -13.98
C ASN A 122 5.76 -16.36 -13.29
N MET A 123 5.71 -16.00 -12.01
CA MET A 123 4.49 -16.05 -11.23
C MET A 123 3.86 -14.67 -11.14
N SER A 124 2.68 -14.52 -11.70
CA SER A 124 1.93 -13.28 -11.61
C SER A 124 1.15 -13.17 -10.31
N ASP A 125 0.71 -11.96 -9.99
CA ASP A 125 -0.16 -11.69 -8.84
C ASP A 125 -1.45 -12.50 -8.87
N ARG A 126 -2.01 -12.83 -10.05
CA ARG A 126 -3.20 -13.66 -10.09
C ARG A 126 -2.93 -15.08 -9.60
N MET A 127 -1.72 -15.62 -9.81
CA MET A 127 -1.33 -16.93 -9.30
C MET A 127 -1.29 -16.91 -7.77
N PHE A 128 -0.56 -15.96 -7.19
CA PHE A 128 -0.46 -15.79 -5.73
C PHE A 128 -1.83 -15.55 -5.08
N LYS A 129 -2.66 -14.67 -5.67
CA LYS A 129 -3.99 -14.36 -5.16
C LYS A 129 -4.96 -15.53 -5.27
N SER A 130 -4.94 -16.25 -6.40
CA SER A 130 -5.93 -17.31 -6.62
C SER A 130 -5.64 -18.56 -5.78
N THR A 131 -4.36 -18.80 -5.49
CA THR A 131 -3.89 -19.94 -4.70
C THR A 131 -3.85 -19.67 -3.20
N ASN A 132 -4.21 -18.46 -2.74
CA ASN A 132 -4.30 -18.15 -1.32
C ASN A 132 -5.36 -19.03 -0.65
N THR A 133 -4.96 -19.82 0.35
CA THR A 133 -5.81 -20.82 0.99
C THR A 133 -6.84 -20.25 1.95
N GLN A 134 -6.66 -19.02 2.43
CA GLN A 134 -7.51 -18.42 3.47
C GLN A 134 -8.70 -17.68 2.90
N TRP A 135 -8.52 -16.89 1.83
CA TRP A 135 -9.62 -16.09 1.29
C TRP A 135 -10.04 -16.49 -0.13
N SER A 136 -9.27 -17.35 -0.81
CA SER A 136 -9.45 -17.52 -2.26
C SER A 136 -9.69 -18.98 -2.67
N PHE A 137 -8.66 -19.82 -2.66
CA PHE A 137 -8.65 -21.15 -3.24
C PHE A 137 -9.74 -22.08 -2.68
N GLN A 138 -10.03 -21.99 -1.38
CA GLN A 138 -11.07 -22.82 -0.74
C GLN A 138 -12.47 -22.58 -1.30
N HIS A 139 -12.71 -21.45 -1.97
CA HIS A 139 -14.01 -21.11 -2.56
C HIS A 139 -14.08 -21.45 -4.06
N LEU A 140 -13.08 -22.14 -4.62
CA LEU A 140 -13.02 -22.46 -6.05
C LEU A 140 -14.31 -23.14 -6.56
N GLU A 141 -14.83 -24.15 -5.85
CA GLU A 141 -16.06 -24.83 -6.26
C GLU A 141 -17.32 -23.94 -6.14
N LYS A 142 -17.37 -23.05 -5.12
CA LYS A 142 -18.44 -22.03 -4.98
C LYS A 142 -18.44 -21.10 -6.20
N ILE A 143 -17.26 -20.65 -6.64
CA ILE A 143 -17.11 -19.77 -7.81
C ILE A 143 -17.53 -20.50 -9.09
N LYS A 144 -17.04 -21.73 -9.32
CA LYS A 144 -17.42 -22.53 -10.51
C LYS A 144 -18.94 -22.68 -10.61
N SER A 145 -19.59 -22.97 -9.49
CA SER A 145 -21.04 -23.14 -9.41
C SER A 145 -21.80 -21.83 -9.65
N ALA A 146 -21.27 -20.70 -9.18
CA ALA A 146 -21.88 -19.39 -9.37
C ALA A 146 -21.81 -18.89 -10.82
N GLY A 147 -20.77 -19.29 -11.57
CA GLY A 147 -20.51 -18.82 -12.92
C GLY A 147 -20.21 -17.30 -12.96
N SER A 148 -20.43 -16.67 -14.12
CA SER A 148 -20.19 -15.24 -14.32
C SER A 148 -21.35 -14.33 -13.89
N LYS A 149 -22.58 -14.81 -13.98
CA LYS A 149 -23.80 -13.97 -13.89
C LYS A 149 -24.35 -13.78 -12.48
N SER A 150 -24.11 -14.74 -11.60
CA SER A 150 -24.62 -14.71 -10.23
C SER A 150 -23.92 -13.63 -9.39
N ASP A 151 -24.65 -13.05 -8.45
CA ASP A 151 -24.03 -12.21 -7.42
C ASP A 151 -23.28 -13.11 -6.45
N LEU A 152 -22.01 -12.75 -6.19
CA LEU A 152 -21.19 -13.40 -5.17
C LEU A 152 -20.66 -12.31 -4.23
N ASN A 153 -20.70 -12.54 -2.93
CA ASN A 153 -20.00 -11.67 -1.99
C ASN A 153 -18.48 -11.93 -2.11
N PRO A 154 -17.65 -10.87 -2.16
CA PRO A 154 -16.22 -11.05 -2.05
C PRO A 154 -15.87 -11.50 -0.63
N THR A 155 -14.80 -12.27 -0.51
CA THR A 155 -14.22 -12.67 0.79
C THR A 155 -13.12 -11.70 1.22
N TYR A 156 -12.55 -10.95 0.29
CA TYR A 156 -11.62 -9.85 0.54
C TYR A 156 -12.22 -8.54 0.01
N LEU A 157 -12.48 -7.58 0.89
CA LEU A 157 -13.02 -6.28 0.51
C LEU A 157 -12.21 -5.14 1.13
N GLU A 158 -11.77 -4.22 0.29
CA GLU A 158 -11.21 -2.93 0.70
C GLU A 158 -12.19 -1.80 0.39
N VAL A 159 -12.42 -0.90 1.35
CA VAL A 159 -13.37 0.21 1.21
C VAL A 159 -12.73 1.53 1.59
N ALA A 160 -12.86 2.53 0.72
CA ALA A 160 -12.65 3.93 1.03
C ALA A 160 -13.99 4.65 1.19
N PHE A 161 -14.44 4.82 2.44
CA PHE A 161 -15.71 5.48 2.75
C PHE A 161 -15.74 6.93 2.31
N ASP A 162 -14.67 7.67 2.61
CA ASP A 162 -14.50 9.05 2.19
C ASP A 162 -13.05 9.44 1.95
N ASN A 163 -12.86 10.71 1.56
CA ASN A 163 -11.57 11.35 1.36
C ASN A 163 -11.21 12.31 2.51
N THR A 164 -11.91 12.28 3.66
CA THR A 164 -11.63 13.18 4.78
C THR A 164 -10.22 12.93 5.30
N CYS A 165 -9.31 13.90 5.20
CA CYS A 165 -7.94 13.73 5.67
C CYS A 165 -7.39 15.03 6.26
N ASN A 166 -6.67 14.92 7.39
CA ASN A 166 -6.00 16.04 8.06
C ASN A 166 -4.65 16.42 7.42
N PHE A 167 -4.17 15.64 6.43
CA PHE A 167 -2.86 15.85 5.79
C PHE A 167 -2.96 16.26 4.33
N LYS A 168 -1.96 17.03 3.91
CA LYS A 168 -1.68 17.38 2.51
C LYS A 168 -0.32 16.82 2.05
N CYS A 169 -0.13 15.50 2.17
CA CYS A 169 1.11 14.85 1.75
C CYS A 169 1.46 15.23 0.31
N MET A 170 2.72 15.56 0.03
CA MET A 170 3.13 16.21 -1.23
C MET A 170 2.83 15.41 -2.50
N TYR A 171 2.72 14.07 -2.39
CA TYR A 171 2.41 13.14 -3.48
C TYR A 171 0.95 12.64 -3.48
N CYS A 172 0.11 13.19 -2.62
CA CYS A 172 -1.32 12.86 -2.54
C CYS A 172 -2.13 13.69 -3.55
N SER A 173 -3.46 13.53 -3.58
CA SER A 173 -4.33 14.15 -4.57
C SER A 173 -5.70 14.57 -3.99
N PRO A 174 -6.40 15.51 -4.64
CA PRO A 174 -7.70 16.02 -4.17
C PRO A 174 -8.81 14.98 -4.03
N ASP A 175 -8.76 13.91 -4.81
CA ASP A 175 -9.77 12.84 -4.77
C ASP A 175 -9.70 11.99 -3.50
N ILE A 176 -8.55 11.98 -2.80
CA ILE A 176 -8.33 11.16 -1.60
C ILE A 176 -7.98 11.97 -0.35
N SER A 177 -7.89 13.30 -0.43
CA SER A 177 -7.74 14.19 0.73
C SER A 177 -8.56 15.48 0.59
N THR A 178 -9.46 15.72 1.53
CA THR A 178 -10.24 16.97 1.62
C THR A 178 -9.37 18.19 1.81
N THR A 179 -8.30 18.10 2.60
CA THR A 179 -7.38 19.23 2.79
C THR A 179 -6.57 19.54 1.52
N TRP A 180 -6.30 18.54 0.68
CA TRP A 180 -5.80 18.76 -0.69
C TRP A 180 -6.85 19.43 -1.58
N MET A 181 -8.10 18.95 -1.56
CA MET A 181 -9.20 19.56 -2.31
C MET A 181 -9.34 21.05 -1.97
N ASP A 182 -9.37 21.41 -0.68
CA ASP A 182 -9.46 22.80 -0.23
C ASP A 182 -8.28 23.64 -0.73
N GLU A 183 -7.07 23.10 -0.73
CA GLU A 183 -5.87 23.79 -1.23
C GLU A 183 -5.99 24.16 -2.71
N ILE A 184 -6.47 23.21 -3.53
CA ILE A 184 -6.62 23.41 -4.96
C ILE A 184 -7.79 24.36 -5.25
N LEU A 185 -8.90 24.27 -4.53
CA LEU A 185 -10.01 25.22 -4.69
C LEU A 185 -9.60 26.66 -4.36
N GLN A 186 -8.71 26.85 -3.38
CA GLN A 186 -8.23 28.18 -2.97
C GLN A 186 -7.15 28.75 -3.90
N ASN A 187 -6.22 27.93 -4.36
CA ASN A 187 -4.99 28.40 -5.03
C ASN A 187 -4.87 27.96 -6.49
N GLY A 188 -5.78 27.11 -6.97
CA GLY A 188 -5.66 26.42 -8.24
C GLY A 188 -4.63 25.27 -8.22
N PRO A 189 -4.51 24.53 -9.33
CA PRO A 189 -3.51 23.47 -9.47
C PRO A 189 -2.10 24.01 -9.29
N TYR A 190 -1.17 23.13 -8.90
CA TYR A 190 0.25 23.47 -8.90
C TYR A 190 0.74 23.71 -10.34
N PRO A 191 1.69 24.63 -10.56
CA PRO A 191 2.12 25.06 -11.89
C PRO A 191 3.11 24.07 -12.55
N THR A 192 2.90 22.77 -12.40
CA THR A 192 3.66 21.73 -13.09
C THR A 192 3.12 21.54 -14.51
N SER A 193 3.87 20.83 -15.35
CA SER A 193 3.49 20.56 -16.75
C SER A 193 2.17 19.79 -16.87
N VAL A 194 1.83 18.95 -15.87
CA VAL A 194 0.56 18.23 -15.78
C VAL A 194 -0.49 18.95 -14.91
N LYS A 195 -0.21 20.17 -14.44
CA LYS A 195 -1.07 20.93 -13.52
C LYS A 195 -1.48 20.10 -12.30
N THR A 196 -0.51 19.64 -11.51
CA THR A 196 -0.74 18.71 -10.38
C THR A 196 -1.89 19.19 -9.48
N GLY A 197 -2.87 18.30 -9.26
CA GLY A 197 -4.11 18.62 -8.56
C GLY A 197 -5.23 19.16 -9.46
N ASN A 198 -5.11 19.10 -10.78
CA ASN A 198 -6.14 19.57 -11.71
C ASN A 198 -7.51 18.90 -11.48
N LEU A 199 -8.51 19.69 -11.09
CA LEU A 199 -9.87 19.20 -10.83
C LEU A 199 -10.64 18.87 -12.11
N ASP A 200 -10.35 19.53 -13.23
CA ASP A 200 -11.01 19.24 -14.50
C ASP A 200 -10.68 17.81 -14.96
N TRP A 201 -9.41 17.42 -14.84
CA TRP A 201 -8.98 16.04 -15.13
C TRP A 201 -9.66 15.03 -14.19
N LEU A 202 -9.77 15.32 -12.89
CA LEU A 202 -10.49 14.43 -11.97
C LEU A 202 -11.97 14.27 -12.36
N LYS A 203 -12.60 15.35 -12.83
CA LYS A 203 -13.98 15.32 -13.30
C LYS A 203 -14.13 14.50 -14.58
N GLU A 204 -13.24 14.68 -15.55
CA GLU A 204 -13.21 13.90 -16.80
C GLU A 204 -13.01 12.40 -16.57
N GLN A 205 -12.33 12.02 -15.47
CA GLN A 205 -12.07 10.63 -15.09
C GLN A 205 -13.10 10.07 -14.09
N ASP A 206 -14.19 10.78 -13.80
CA ASP A 206 -15.20 10.40 -12.79
C ASP A 206 -14.62 10.18 -11.36
N ARG A 207 -13.49 10.81 -11.06
CA ARG A 207 -12.76 10.73 -9.79
C ARG A 207 -13.05 11.87 -8.82
N LEU A 208 -13.90 12.83 -9.20
CA LEU A 208 -14.28 13.90 -8.28
C LEU A 208 -15.14 13.32 -7.13
N PRO A 209 -14.75 13.51 -5.85
CA PRO A 209 -15.51 12.98 -4.73
C PRO A 209 -16.89 13.65 -4.59
N ILE A 210 -17.89 12.85 -4.23
CA ILE A 210 -19.18 13.32 -3.73
C ILE A 210 -18.90 14.10 -2.44
N ARG A 211 -19.41 15.33 -2.38
CA ARG A 211 -19.18 16.19 -1.22
C ARG A 211 -19.91 15.68 0.01
N HIS A 212 -19.38 15.95 1.20
CA HIS A 212 -19.98 15.49 2.46
C HIS A 212 -21.36 16.11 2.76
N ASP A 213 -21.70 17.24 2.13
CA ASP A 213 -23.01 17.89 2.22
C ASP A 213 -24.03 17.33 1.21
N GLN A 214 -23.62 16.40 0.35
CA GLN A 214 -24.47 15.76 -0.64
C GLN A 214 -24.87 14.35 -0.19
N HIS A 215 -26.04 13.91 -0.67
CA HIS A 215 -26.47 12.53 -0.51
C HIS A 215 -25.50 11.59 -1.26
N ASN A 216 -25.00 10.56 -0.57
CA ASN A 216 -24.11 9.55 -1.15
C ASN A 216 -24.84 8.19 -1.28
N PRO A 217 -25.30 7.81 -2.48
CA PRO A 217 -26.03 6.56 -2.69
C PRO A 217 -25.14 5.32 -2.52
N TYR A 218 -23.84 5.43 -2.73
CA TYR A 218 -22.91 4.31 -2.58
C TYR A 218 -22.72 3.93 -1.11
N VAL A 219 -22.65 4.91 -0.21
CA VAL A 219 -22.60 4.66 1.24
C VAL A 219 -23.90 4.02 1.73
N GLU A 220 -25.06 4.48 1.24
CA GLU A 220 -26.35 3.86 1.55
C GLU A 220 -26.40 2.40 1.07
N ALA A 221 -26.01 2.15 -0.19
CA ALA A 221 -25.92 0.81 -0.75
C ALA A 221 -24.99 -0.08 0.07
N PHE A 222 -23.83 0.42 0.50
CA PHE A 222 -22.90 -0.34 1.35
C PHE A 222 -23.57 -0.79 2.64
N TRP A 223 -24.27 0.10 3.34
CA TRP A 223 -24.92 -0.26 4.60
C TRP A 223 -26.12 -1.20 4.43
N LYS A 224 -26.81 -1.14 3.29
CA LYS A 224 -27.83 -2.15 2.92
C LYS A 224 -27.20 -3.53 2.65
N TRP A 225 -26.01 -3.56 2.05
CA TRP A 225 -25.28 -4.79 1.73
C TRP A 225 -24.58 -5.41 2.95
N TRP A 226 -24.07 -4.57 3.85
CA TRP A 226 -23.16 -4.92 4.95
C TRP A 226 -23.58 -6.15 5.77
N PRO A 227 -24.86 -6.32 6.22
CA PRO A 227 -25.24 -7.46 7.05
C PRO A 227 -25.11 -8.83 6.36
N GLN A 228 -25.30 -8.88 5.03
CA GLN A 228 -25.12 -10.09 4.24
C GLN A 228 -23.64 -10.28 3.89
N LEU A 229 -22.99 -9.21 3.43
CA LEU A 229 -21.58 -9.18 3.07
C LEU A 229 -20.68 -9.66 4.22
N TYR A 230 -20.90 -9.14 5.43
CA TYR A 230 -20.05 -9.42 6.59
C TYR A 230 -19.90 -10.91 6.88
N LYS A 231 -20.96 -11.70 6.65
CA LYS A 231 -20.97 -13.15 6.88
C LYS A 231 -20.02 -13.93 5.97
N ASP A 232 -19.77 -13.41 4.77
CA ASP A 232 -18.89 -14.04 3.78
C ASP A 232 -17.45 -13.46 3.81
N LEU A 233 -17.22 -12.37 4.55
CA LEU A 233 -15.92 -11.72 4.57
C LEU A 233 -14.91 -12.52 5.40
N ASN A 234 -13.80 -12.86 4.76
CA ASN A 234 -12.58 -13.29 5.44
C ASN A 234 -11.71 -12.08 5.82
N THR A 235 -11.60 -11.08 4.94
CA THR A 235 -10.76 -9.89 5.14
C THR A 235 -11.52 -8.62 4.76
N PHE A 236 -11.61 -7.67 5.70
CA PHE A 236 -12.13 -6.33 5.46
C PHE A 236 -11.06 -5.29 5.74
N ARG A 237 -10.75 -4.46 4.74
CA ARG A 237 -9.78 -3.37 4.85
C ARG A 237 -10.46 -2.01 4.70
N ILE A 238 -10.18 -1.10 5.62
CA ILE A 238 -10.65 0.28 5.55
C ILE A 238 -9.48 1.19 5.16
N THR A 239 -9.68 2.00 4.13
CA THR A 239 -8.72 2.98 3.59
C THR A 239 -9.44 4.29 3.25
N GLY A 240 -8.80 5.18 2.49
CA GLY A 240 -9.36 6.45 2.03
C GLY A 240 -8.47 7.63 2.40
N GLY A 241 -9.08 8.70 2.91
CA GLY A 241 -8.34 9.77 3.56
C GLY A 241 -7.71 9.30 4.88
N GLU A 242 -8.29 9.72 6.00
CA GLU A 242 -7.94 9.26 7.34
C GLU A 242 -9.16 8.54 7.96
N PRO A 243 -9.21 7.20 7.88
CA PRO A 243 -10.32 6.40 8.36
C PRO A 243 -10.76 6.68 9.79
N LEU A 244 -9.86 7.02 10.72
CA LEU A 244 -10.24 7.27 12.11
C LEU A 244 -11.00 8.60 12.32
N LEU A 245 -11.04 9.47 11.30
CA LEU A 245 -11.90 10.66 11.26
C LEU A 245 -13.29 10.39 10.69
N ASN A 246 -13.52 9.22 10.09
CA ASN A 246 -14.78 8.87 9.43
C ASN A 246 -15.72 8.09 10.37
N GLN A 247 -16.98 8.54 10.49
CA GLN A 247 -18.00 7.89 11.32
C GLN A 247 -18.35 6.46 10.86
N ASN A 248 -18.28 6.16 9.56
CA ASN A 248 -18.55 4.82 9.05
C ASN A 248 -17.50 3.80 9.50
N THR A 249 -16.24 4.21 9.68
CA THR A 249 -15.20 3.36 10.29
C THR A 249 -15.61 2.93 11.70
N TRP A 250 -16.10 3.88 12.51
CA TRP A 250 -16.56 3.60 13.87
C TRP A 250 -17.81 2.70 13.89
N LYS A 251 -18.74 2.87 12.94
CA LYS A 251 -19.90 1.98 12.78
C LYS A 251 -19.48 0.55 12.43
N VAL A 252 -18.48 0.37 11.56
CA VAL A 252 -17.92 -0.96 11.26
C VAL A 252 -17.31 -1.57 12.52
N LEU A 253 -16.47 -0.82 13.23
CA LEU A 253 -15.84 -1.29 14.46
C LEU A 253 -16.88 -1.70 15.52
N GLU A 254 -17.92 -0.90 15.71
CA GLU A 254 -19.04 -1.22 16.61
C GLU A 254 -19.80 -2.48 16.16
N PHE A 255 -20.08 -2.61 14.86
CA PHE A 255 -20.76 -3.79 14.33
C PHE A 255 -19.95 -5.07 14.56
N VAL A 256 -18.64 -5.04 14.28
CA VAL A 256 -17.72 -6.16 14.50
C VAL A 256 -17.62 -6.49 15.99
N ASN A 257 -17.55 -5.47 16.86
CA ASN A 257 -17.53 -5.67 18.31
C ASN A 257 -18.78 -6.41 18.81
N ASN A 258 -19.94 -6.13 18.21
CA ASN A 258 -21.21 -6.77 18.57
C ASN A 258 -21.45 -8.12 17.89
N ASN A 259 -20.71 -8.42 16.80
CA ASN A 259 -20.91 -9.63 15.99
C ASN A 259 -19.57 -10.27 15.58
N PRO A 260 -18.62 -10.54 16.49
CA PRO A 260 -17.31 -11.04 16.08
C PRO A 260 -17.39 -12.47 15.52
N HIS A 261 -16.46 -12.83 14.65
CA HIS A 261 -16.22 -14.24 14.30
C HIS A 261 -14.72 -14.49 14.08
N SER A 262 -14.28 -15.70 14.44
CA SER A 262 -12.87 -16.06 14.56
C SER A 262 -12.11 -16.15 13.23
N GLU A 263 -12.79 -16.11 12.09
CA GLU A 263 -12.18 -16.13 10.77
C GLU A 263 -12.00 -14.73 10.17
N PHE A 264 -12.53 -13.69 10.82
CA PHE A 264 -12.51 -12.33 10.32
C PHE A 264 -11.14 -11.67 10.50
N ASN A 265 -10.64 -11.05 9.42
CA ASN A 265 -9.46 -10.21 9.44
C ASN A 265 -9.87 -8.76 9.21
N LEU A 266 -9.52 -7.88 10.14
CA LEU A 266 -9.78 -6.46 10.02
C LEU A 266 -8.47 -5.72 9.77
N ALA A 267 -8.42 -4.91 8.72
CA ALA A 267 -7.29 -4.04 8.41
C ALA A 267 -7.73 -2.58 8.34
N ILE A 268 -6.95 -1.67 8.94
CA ILE A 268 -7.23 -0.23 8.89
C ILE A 268 -5.96 0.52 8.50
N ASN A 269 -6.04 1.30 7.43
CA ASN A 269 -5.02 2.27 7.08
C ASN A 269 -5.28 3.56 7.85
N THR A 270 -4.32 4.05 8.61
CA THR A 270 -4.42 5.34 9.31
C THR A 270 -3.05 6.00 9.32
N ASN A 271 -3.00 7.31 9.08
CA ASN A 271 -1.78 8.08 9.09
C ASN A 271 -1.17 8.22 10.50
N MET A 272 -1.91 7.84 11.56
CA MET A 272 -1.50 7.88 12.97
C MET A 272 -1.10 9.28 13.50
N GLY A 273 -1.20 10.34 12.70
CA GLY A 273 -0.88 11.71 13.07
C GLY A 273 -2.11 12.57 13.33
N ILE A 274 -3.19 11.94 13.79
CA ILE A 274 -4.37 12.61 14.35
C ILE A 274 -4.20 12.88 15.85
N GLN A 275 -5.14 13.64 16.41
CA GLN A 275 -5.19 13.92 17.85
C GLN A 275 -5.22 12.61 18.66
N SER A 276 -4.36 12.50 19.68
CA SER A 276 -4.16 11.26 20.45
C SER A 276 -5.44 10.68 21.07
N LYS A 277 -6.45 11.51 21.38
CA LYS A 277 -7.76 11.03 21.87
C LYS A 277 -8.42 10.01 20.93
N TRP A 278 -8.23 10.14 19.62
CA TRP A 278 -8.78 9.22 18.62
C TRP A 278 -7.99 7.92 18.59
N ILE A 279 -6.67 7.98 18.78
CA ILE A 279 -5.80 6.80 18.90
C ILE A 279 -6.12 6.04 20.19
N THR A 280 -6.32 6.75 21.31
CA THR A 280 -6.78 6.16 22.58
C THR A 280 -8.12 5.45 22.42
N LYS A 281 -9.13 6.13 21.84
CA LYS A 281 -10.43 5.54 21.57
C LYS A 281 -10.31 4.31 20.65
N PHE A 282 -9.51 4.42 19.59
CA PHE A 282 -9.29 3.32 18.67
C PHE A 282 -8.63 2.13 19.36
N CYS A 283 -7.63 2.35 20.20
CA CYS A 283 -6.98 1.31 20.99
C CYS A 283 -7.97 0.59 21.92
N GLN A 284 -8.86 1.32 22.60
CA GLN A 284 -9.89 0.74 23.47
C GLN A 284 -10.85 -0.16 22.68
N VAL A 285 -11.35 0.32 21.53
CA VAL A 285 -12.25 -0.44 20.67
C VAL A 285 -11.55 -1.65 20.07
N SER A 286 -10.33 -1.48 19.55
CA SER A 286 -9.52 -2.58 19.03
C SER A 286 -9.28 -3.67 20.08
N ASN A 287 -9.04 -3.30 21.34
CA ASN A 287 -8.88 -4.27 22.43
C ASN A 287 -10.16 -5.05 22.74
N SER A 288 -11.33 -4.42 22.58
CA SER A 288 -12.59 -5.14 22.76
C SER A 288 -12.87 -6.15 21.65
N ILE A 289 -12.22 -6.02 20.49
CA ILE A 289 -12.47 -6.83 19.29
C ILE A 289 -11.41 -7.92 19.09
N ALA A 290 -10.14 -7.58 19.32
CA ALA A 290 -8.99 -8.33 18.81
C ALA A 290 -9.07 -9.83 19.12
N ASP A 291 -9.18 -10.22 20.38
CA ASP A 291 -9.18 -11.62 20.81
C ASP A 291 -10.37 -12.47 20.32
N ARG A 292 -11.36 -11.85 19.66
CA ARG A 292 -12.56 -12.51 19.12
C ARG A 292 -12.58 -12.60 17.59
N ILE A 293 -11.55 -12.08 16.92
CA ILE A 293 -11.36 -12.16 15.46
C ILE A 293 -9.99 -12.76 15.12
N ASN A 294 -9.75 -13.12 13.86
CA ASN A 294 -8.49 -13.75 13.45
C ASN A 294 -7.30 -12.78 13.53
N SER A 295 -7.46 -11.55 13.06
CA SER A 295 -6.41 -10.53 13.13
C SER A 295 -6.94 -9.10 13.03
N LEU A 296 -6.19 -8.18 13.63
CA LEU A 296 -6.38 -6.75 13.48
C LEU A 296 -5.06 -6.09 13.07
N ASP A 297 -5.01 -5.64 11.82
CA ASP A 297 -3.84 -5.03 11.20
C ASP A 297 -4.01 -3.52 11.06
N ILE A 298 -3.05 -2.78 11.60
CA ILE A 298 -2.96 -1.33 11.44
C ILE A 298 -1.87 -1.03 10.44
N TYR A 299 -2.22 -0.34 9.36
CA TYR A 299 -1.27 0.15 8.38
C TYR A 299 -1.07 1.64 8.57
N THR A 300 0.14 2.05 8.91
CA THR A 300 0.54 3.45 9.01
C THR A 300 1.56 3.81 7.96
N SER A 301 1.70 5.08 7.61
CA SER A 301 2.59 5.48 6.51
C SER A 301 3.51 6.63 6.88
N CYS A 302 4.81 6.41 6.71
CA CYS A 302 5.88 7.38 6.91
C CYS A 302 7.16 6.87 6.21
N GLU A 303 8.01 7.77 5.74
CA GLU A 303 9.17 7.43 4.91
C GLU A 303 10.42 8.30 5.20
N ALA A 304 10.36 9.11 6.26
CA ALA A 304 11.39 10.07 6.66
C ALA A 304 11.29 10.33 8.17
N GLN A 305 12.26 11.04 8.74
CA GLN A 305 12.27 11.40 10.17
C GLN A 305 12.11 12.91 10.35
N GLY A 306 11.49 13.35 11.45
CA GLY A 306 11.54 14.73 11.91
C GLY A 306 10.96 15.75 10.91
N GLU A 307 11.60 16.91 10.78
CA GLU A 307 11.13 17.99 9.90
C GLU A 307 11.02 17.55 8.43
N GLN A 308 11.87 16.61 7.98
CA GLN A 308 11.79 16.05 6.62
C GLN A 308 10.48 15.27 6.43
N ALA A 309 10.06 14.49 7.44
CA ALA A 309 8.78 13.79 7.40
C ALA A 309 7.59 14.76 7.41
N GLU A 310 7.67 15.80 8.24
CA GLU A 310 6.64 16.85 8.34
C GLU A 310 6.51 17.67 7.04
N TYR A 311 7.63 17.89 6.34
CA TYR A 311 7.63 18.52 5.03
C TYR A 311 6.96 17.63 3.98
N ILE A 312 7.31 16.34 3.92
CA ILE A 312 6.75 15.38 2.97
C ILE A 312 5.26 15.16 3.21
N ARG A 313 4.87 15.03 4.49
CA ARG A 313 3.50 14.77 4.94
C ARG A 313 2.95 16.00 5.67
N PHE A 314 2.73 17.09 4.92
CA PHE A 314 2.28 18.34 5.53
C PHE A 314 1.02 18.17 6.39
N GLY A 315 1.11 18.66 7.63
CA GLY A 315 0.11 18.44 8.69
C GLY A 315 0.53 17.40 9.72
N LEU A 316 1.54 16.57 9.41
CA LEU A 316 2.17 15.64 10.37
C LEU A 316 2.91 16.43 11.45
N ASN A 317 2.76 15.98 12.70
CA ASN A 317 3.73 16.23 13.75
C ASN A 317 4.45 14.90 14.02
N TYR A 318 5.74 14.82 13.70
CA TYR A 318 6.47 13.56 13.72
C TYR A 318 6.57 12.98 15.13
N LYS A 319 6.73 13.84 16.14
CA LYS A 319 6.77 13.41 17.54
C LYS A 319 5.43 12.78 17.96
N SER A 320 4.31 13.46 17.74
CA SER A 320 2.98 12.93 18.07
C SER A 320 2.67 11.65 17.31
N PHE A 321 3.10 11.53 16.06
CA PHE A 321 3.01 10.29 15.30
C PHE A 321 3.76 9.14 15.99
N MET A 322 5.03 9.34 16.37
CA MET A 322 5.79 8.31 17.08
C MET A 322 5.15 7.97 18.43
N ASP A 323 4.73 8.97 19.20
CA ASP A 323 4.03 8.80 20.48
C ASP A 323 2.73 7.98 20.31
N ASN A 324 1.95 8.26 19.26
CA ASN A 324 0.70 7.54 18.97
C ASN A 324 0.94 6.08 18.58
N ASN A 325 1.96 5.80 17.75
CA ASN A 325 2.33 4.44 17.38
C ASN A 325 2.84 3.65 18.60
N GLU A 326 3.67 4.28 19.43
CA GLU A 326 4.16 3.69 20.68
C GLU A 326 3.02 3.41 21.66
N TYR A 327 2.08 4.36 21.82
CA TYR A 327 0.89 4.18 22.64
C TYR A 327 0.07 2.98 22.18
N LEU A 328 -0.18 2.86 20.87
CA LEU A 328 -0.91 1.73 20.31
C LEU A 328 -0.18 0.41 20.62
N LEU A 329 1.11 0.31 20.37
CA LEU A 329 1.89 -0.92 20.64
C LEU A 329 1.93 -1.30 22.12
N SER A 330 1.98 -0.30 23.01
CA SER A 330 1.98 -0.49 24.47
C SER A 330 0.62 -0.94 25.03
N ASN A 331 -0.48 -0.50 24.43
CA ASN A 331 -1.81 -0.67 25.02
C ASN A 331 -2.73 -1.58 24.21
N ALA A 332 -2.42 -1.86 22.94
CA ALA A 332 -3.22 -2.73 22.09
C ALA A 332 -2.90 -4.20 22.34
N TYR A 333 -3.90 -5.05 22.16
CA TYR A 333 -3.81 -6.51 22.27
C TYR A 333 -2.62 -7.08 21.49
N GLU A 334 -1.98 -8.12 22.02
CA GLU A 334 -0.66 -8.58 21.52
C GLU A 334 -0.69 -9.10 20.08
N GLN A 335 -1.84 -9.55 19.59
CA GLN A 335 -2.02 -9.98 18.20
C GLN A 335 -2.12 -8.82 17.22
N ASN A 336 -2.38 -7.58 17.68
CA ASN A 336 -2.49 -6.44 16.79
C ASN A 336 -1.12 -6.13 16.21
N ARG A 337 -1.08 -5.99 14.88
CA ARG A 337 0.14 -5.70 14.13
C ARG A 337 0.09 -4.29 13.59
N LEU A 338 1.23 -3.61 13.65
CA LEU A 338 1.46 -2.29 13.09
C LEU A 338 2.42 -2.42 11.91
N HIS A 339 1.95 -2.07 10.73
CA HIS A 339 2.68 -2.15 9.48
C HIS A 339 3.03 -0.75 9.00
N PHE A 340 4.31 -0.44 8.89
CA PHE A 340 4.79 0.82 8.32
C PHE A 340 4.91 0.67 6.79
N MET A 341 4.01 1.32 6.08
CA MET A 341 4.01 1.44 4.62
C MET A 341 4.82 2.66 4.20
N ILE A 342 5.94 2.44 3.55
CA ILE A 342 6.90 3.46 3.10
C ILE A 342 6.66 3.71 1.62
N THR A 343 6.41 4.98 1.26
CA THR A 343 6.43 5.46 -0.12
C THR A 343 7.68 6.29 -0.35
N PHE A 344 8.79 5.60 -0.65
CA PHE A 344 10.09 6.21 -0.81
C PHE A 344 10.10 7.15 -2.03
N ASN A 345 10.44 8.41 -1.79
CA ASN A 345 10.45 9.47 -2.81
C ASN A 345 11.77 10.25 -2.76
N ALA A 346 11.93 11.25 -3.63
CA ALA A 346 13.15 12.05 -3.71
C ALA A 346 13.56 12.70 -2.38
N LEU A 347 12.61 13.09 -1.53
CA LEU A 347 12.88 13.77 -0.27
C LEU A 347 13.08 12.82 0.91
N SER A 348 12.62 11.57 0.80
CA SER A 348 12.91 10.52 1.78
C SER A 348 14.42 10.25 1.93
N ILE A 349 15.18 10.47 0.86
CA ILE A 349 16.56 10.01 0.72
C ILE A 349 17.50 10.47 1.85
N THR A 350 17.31 11.67 2.38
CA THR A 350 18.25 12.26 3.35
C THR A 350 18.03 11.76 4.77
N SER A 351 16.84 11.27 5.12
CA SER A 351 16.49 10.87 6.50
C SER A 351 15.93 9.44 6.62
N PHE A 352 15.91 8.66 5.54
CA PHE A 352 15.37 7.30 5.53
C PHE A 352 16.07 6.37 6.52
N LEU A 353 17.40 6.40 6.61
CA LEU A 353 18.14 5.58 7.59
C LEU A 353 17.81 5.96 9.04
N SER A 354 17.59 7.25 9.31
CA SER A 354 17.19 7.71 10.63
C SER A 354 15.77 7.24 10.99
N PHE A 355 14.86 7.21 10.02
CA PHE A 355 13.54 6.60 10.19
C PHE A 355 13.64 5.09 10.48
N LEU A 356 14.47 4.33 9.73
CA LEU A 356 14.72 2.91 10.03
C LEU A 356 15.28 2.71 11.45
N ALA A 357 16.11 3.63 11.93
CA ALA A 357 16.62 3.59 13.30
C ALA A 357 15.50 3.79 14.36
N ASP A 358 14.48 4.60 14.07
CA ASP A 358 13.30 4.72 14.94
C ASP A 358 12.45 3.45 14.93
N ILE A 359 12.31 2.79 13.77
CA ILE A 359 11.65 1.47 13.70
C ILE A 359 12.42 0.44 14.52
N ARG A 360 13.75 0.45 14.46
CA ARG A 360 14.60 -0.39 15.31
C ARG A 360 14.31 -0.17 16.79
N LYS A 361 14.11 1.08 17.24
CA LYS A 361 13.75 1.39 18.64
C LYS A 361 12.40 0.78 19.00
N LEU A 362 11.38 0.93 18.15
CA LEU A 362 10.07 0.32 18.36
C LEU A 362 10.16 -1.20 18.45
N ARG A 363 10.82 -1.86 17.48
CA ARG A 363 11.03 -3.32 17.48
C ARG A 363 11.79 -3.81 18.70
N ARG A 364 12.81 -3.08 19.17
CA ARG A 364 13.54 -3.43 20.40
C ARG A 364 12.67 -3.32 21.65
N LYS A 365 11.82 -2.28 21.72
CA LYS A 365 10.93 -2.03 22.85
C LYS A 365 9.78 -3.05 22.91
N PHE A 366 9.20 -3.37 21.76
CA PHE A 366 8.06 -4.27 21.63
C PHE A 366 8.45 -5.63 21.06
N LYS A 367 9.71 -6.04 21.30
CA LYS A 367 10.30 -7.28 20.81
C LYS A 367 9.39 -8.47 21.15
N PRO A 368 9.12 -9.39 20.22
CA PRO A 368 8.17 -10.47 20.46
C PRO A 368 8.64 -11.36 21.63
N TYR A 369 7.78 -11.53 22.62
CA TYR A 369 7.92 -12.60 23.62
C TYR A 369 7.51 -13.98 23.03
N LYS A 370 6.90 -14.03 21.82
CA LYS A 370 6.26 -15.23 21.27
C LYS A 370 6.18 -15.29 19.72
N MET A 371 7.30 -15.09 19.02
CA MET A 371 7.44 -15.33 17.56
C MET A 371 6.60 -14.50 16.56
N LEU A 372 5.70 -13.60 17.00
CA LEU A 372 4.93 -12.73 16.10
C LEU A 372 5.55 -11.33 15.99
N ASP A 373 6.05 -10.94 14.81
CA ASP A 373 6.46 -9.54 14.58
C ASP A 373 5.23 -8.61 14.58
N ARG A 374 5.15 -7.74 15.59
CA ARG A 374 4.10 -6.74 15.72
C ARG A 374 4.40 -5.46 14.95
N VAL A 375 5.62 -5.26 14.47
CA VAL A 375 6.04 -4.03 13.79
C VAL A 375 6.71 -4.41 12.49
N SER A 376 5.98 -4.41 11.38
CA SER A 376 6.55 -4.76 10.06
C SER A 376 6.81 -3.52 9.19
N LEU A 377 7.71 -3.65 8.21
CA LEU A 377 7.98 -2.62 7.21
C LEU A 377 7.62 -3.11 5.80
N MET A 378 7.09 -2.20 4.99
CA MET A 378 6.91 -2.40 3.55
C MET A 378 7.48 -1.21 2.80
N VAL A 379 8.55 -1.41 2.03
CA VAL A 379 9.27 -0.39 1.28
C VAL A 379 8.87 -0.44 -0.19
N SER A 380 8.15 0.59 -0.64
CA SER A 380 7.81 0.83 -2.04
C SER A 380 8.40 2.15 -2.52
N TYR A 381 8.66 2.29 -3.83
CA TYR A 381 9.13 3.55 -4.42
C TYR A 381 7.99 4.31 -5.11
N LEU A 382 8.04 5.63 -5.07
CA LEU A 382 7.07 6.51 -5.71
C LEU A 382 7.22 6.47 -7.25
N GLN A 383 6.14 6.09 -7.94
CA GLN A 383 6.05 6.14 -9.39
C GLN A 383 5.36 7.41 -9.90
N TRP A 384 4.27 7.82 -9.25
CA TRP A 384 3.51 9.03 -9.58
C TRP A 384 3.29 9.89 -8.31
N PRO A 385 3.47 11.21 -8.38
CA PRO A 385 3.90 11.97 -9.55
C PRO A 385 5.40 11.80 -9.85
N GLN A 386 5.72 11.66 -11.15
CA GLN A 386 7.06 11.30 -11.62
C GLN A 386 8.16 12.29 -11.21
N PHE A 387 7.84 13.58 -11.14
CA PHE A 387 8.79 14.62 -10.73
C PHE A 387 9.18 14.52 -9.25
N GLN A 388 8.43 13.78 -8.41
CA GLN A 388 8.79 13.54 -7.00
C GLN A 388 9.50 12.19 -6.79
N SER A 389 9.61 11.38 -7.84
CA SER A 389 10.34 10.11 -7.79
C SER A 389 11.83 10.35 -7.51
N VAL A 390 12.48 9.43 -6.80
CA VAL A 390 13.92 9.52 -6.49
C VAL A 390 14.80 9.67 -7.74
N LEU A 391 14.34 9.19 -8.89
CA LEU A 391 15.05 9.27 -10.17
C LEU A 391 15.27 10.71 -10.67
N VAL A 392 14.56 11.70 -10.15
CA VAL A 392 14.78 13.12 -10.50
C VAL A 392 16.14 13.64 -10.01
N LEU A 393 16.69 13.02 -8.95
CA LEU A 393 17.94 13.42 -8.32
C LEU A 393 19.16 13.12 -9.20
N PRO A 394 20.28 13.87 -9.02
CA PRO A 394 21.56 13.56 -9.66
C PRO A 394 21.99 12.12 -9.41
N LYS A 395 22.58 11.49 -10.43
CA LYS A 395 22.99 10.08 -10.40
C LYS A 395 23.95 9.80 -9.25
N GLU A 396 24.87 10.73 -9.00
CA GLU A 396 25.91 10.62 -7.98
C GLU A 396 25.30 10.57 -6.57
N ILE A 397 24.27 11.40 -6.32
CA ILE A 397 23.51 11.39 -5.06
C ILE A 397 22.80 10.04 -4.92
N ARG A 398 22.08 9.59 -5.96
CA ARG A 398 21.37 8.31 -5.95
C ARG A 398 22.31 7.12 -5.69
N GLN A 399 23.46 7.08 -6.38
CA GLN A 399 24.46 6.04 -6.22
C GLN A 399 24.99 5.99 -4.77
N SER A 400 25.40 7.15 -4.23
CA SER A 400 25.92 7.24 -2.86
C SER A 400 24.92 6.72 -1.83
N TYR A 401 23.67 7.20 -1.87
CA TYR A 401 22.65 6.78 -0.91
C TYR A 401 22.19 5.33 -1.13
N SER A 402 22.10 4.85 -2.38
CA SER A 402 21.75 3.45 -2.65
C SER A 402 22.75 2.48 -2.04
N ALA A 403 24.06 2.81 -2.08
CA ALA A 403 25.10 2.00 -1.46
C ALA A 403 24.98 2.01 0.06
N GLN A 404 24.70 3.18 0.66
CA GLN A 404 24.46 3.31 2.10
C GLN A 404 23.24 2.50 2.56
N PHE A 405 22.12 2.57 1.83
CA PHE A 405 20.90 1.83 2.17
C PHE A 405 21.11 0.32 2.08
N LEU A 406 21.78 -0.15 1.02
CA LEU A 406 22.08 -1.57 0.86
C LEU A 406 23.01 -2.08 1.96
N ASN A 407 24.08 -1.35 2.27
CA ASN A 407 25.01 -1.71 3.35
C ASN A 407 24.29 -1.73 4.70
N TYR A 408 23.50 -0.68 5.01
CA TYR A 408 22.73 -0.61 6.25
C TYR A 408 21.75 -1.78 6.38
N ALA A 409 21.05 -2.12 5.29
CA ALA A 409 20.11 -3.25 5.28
C ALA A 409 20.82 -4.59 5.51
N GLN A 410 21.97 -4.80 4.87
CA GLN A 410 22.78 -6.01 5.06
C GLN A 410 23.32 -6.10 6.50
N GLU A 411 23.91 -5.03 7.03
CA GLU A 411 24.49 -5.01 8.38
C GLU A 411 23.44 -5.18 9.48
N ASN A 412 22.20 -4.72 9.26
CA ASN A 412 21.12 -4.79 10.23
C ASN A 412 20.09 -5.88 9.93
N SER A 413 20.40 -6.80 9.00
CA SER A 413 19.62 -8.02 8.75
C SER A 413 19.59 -8.89 10.00
N ILE A 414 18.47 -9.57 10.26
CA ILE A 414 18.35 -10.58 11.31
C ILE A 414 19.37 -11.73 11.15
N GLU A 415 19.92 -11.95 9.96
CA GLU A 415 20.97 -12.95 9.70
C GLU A 415 22.39 -12.46 10.02
N SER A 416 22.58 -11.14 10.17
CA SER A 416 23.91 -10.55 10.35
C SER A 416 24.38 -10.55 11.80
N GLY A 417 23.49 -10.77 12.77
CA GLY A 417 23.83 -10.89 14.18
C GLY A 417 22.62 -10.73 15.12
N PRO A 418 22.83 -10.89 16.44
CA PRO A 418 21.76 -10.87 17.44
C PRO A 418 21.04 -9.52 17.58
N ASP A 419 21.66 -8.45 17.06
CA ASP A 419 21.13 -7.08 17.06
C ASP A 419 20.42 -6.70 15.74
N GLY A 420 20.36 -7.64 14.78
CA GLY A 420 19.64 -7.48 13.52
C GLY A 420 18.14 -7.29 13.76
N PHE A 421 17.52 -6.45 12.95
CA PHE A 421 16.09 -6.14 13.08
C PHE A 421 15.35 -6.11 11.75
N LEU A 422 16.04 -6.08 10.61
CA LEU A 422 15.43 -6.11 9.29
C LEU A 422 15.23 -7.57 8.85
N TYR A 423 14.00 -7.91 8.52
CA TYR A 423 13.67 -9.23 7.99
C TYR A 423 14.15 -9.37 6.55
N LEU A 424 14.32 -10.61 6.08
CA LEU A 424 14.88 -10.89 4.76
C LEU A 424 14.06 -10.25 3.63
N GLU A 425 12.73 -10.24 3.77
CA GLU A 425 11.81 -9.61 2.84
C GLU A 425 12.00 -8.10 2.79
N GLU A 426 12.35 -7.46 3.91
CA GLU A 426 12.59 -6.02 4.01
C GLU A 426 13.95 -5.65 3.41
N VAL A 427 14.97 -6.49 3.65
CA VAL A 427 16.29 -6.35 3.03
C VAL A 427 16.17 -6.46 1.50
N GLU A 428 15.41 -7.43 0.99
CA GLU A 428 15.19 -7.58 -0.45
C GLU A 428 14.37 -6.42 -1.03
N GLN A 429 13.40 -5.87 -0.29
CA GLN A 429 12.71 -4.64 -0.70
C GLN A 429 13.66 -3.43 -0.80
N ILE A 430 14.55 -3.23 0.18
CA ILE A 430 15.55 -2.14 0.16
C ILE A 430 16.57 -2.34 -0.98
N LYS A 431 16.94 -3.60 -1.27
CA LYS A 431 17.80 -3.93 -2.41
C LYS A 431 17.13 -3.61 -3.75
N ARG A 432 15.83 -3.95 -3.92
CA ARG A 432 15.06 -3.56 -5.11
C ARG A 432 14.94 -2.04 -5.24
N LEU A 433 14.71 -1.32 -4.14
CA LEU A 433 14.75 0.14 -4.12
C LEU A 433 16.11 0.66 -4.58
N SER A 434 17.21 0.10 -4.07
CA SER A 434 18.58 0.48 -4.43
C SER A 434 18.85 0.24 -5.92
N GLN A 435 18.39 -0.87 -6.48
CA GLN A 435 18.46 -1.13 -7.92
C GLN A 435 17.63 -0.14 -8.75
N PHE A 436 16.41 0.15 -8.31
CA PHE A 436 15.55 1.15 -8.93
C PHE A 436 16.23 2.52 -8.95
N MET A 437 16.85 2.94 -7.84
CA MET A 437 17.61 4.19 -7.73
C MET A 437 18.77 4.32 -8.72
N LEU A 438 19.22 3.24 -9.36
CA LEU A 438 20.30 3.25 -10.35
C LEU A 438 19.82 3.28 -11.81
N GLN A 439 18.51 3.23 -12.04
CA GLN A 439 17.93 3.35 -13.38
C GLN A 439 18.19 4.76 -13.96
N GLU A 440 18.33 4.83 -15.27
CA GLU A 440 18.44 6.10 -15.98
C GLU A 440 17.12 6.48 -16.64
N LEU A 441 16.90 7.78 -16.76
CA LEU A 441 15.78 8.36 -17.48
C LEU A 441 16.28 8.94 -18.80
N ASP A 442 15.39 9.00 -19.79
CA ASP A 442 15.62 9.79 -21.00
C ASP A 442 15.91 11.26 -20.64
N GLU A 443 16.79 11.92 -21.39
CA GLU A 443 17.22 13.28 -21.07
C GLU A 443 16.05 14.29 -21.08
N ASN A 444 15.10 14.13 -22.01
CA ASN A 444 13.95 15.02 -22.09
C ASN A 444 12.98 14.80 -20.92
N ASP A 445 12.75 13.53 -20.57
CA ASP A 445 11.92 13.16 -19.41
C ASP A 445 12.56 13.68 -18.11
N LEU A 446 13.87 13.52 -17.94
CA LEU A 446 14.60 14.04 -16.79
C LEU A 446 14.55 15.57 -16.71
N TYR A 447 14.72 16.27 -17.83
CA TYR A 447 14.60 17.74 -17.89
C TYR A 447 13.20 18.20 -17.44
N LEU A 448 12.15 17.59 -17.99
CA LEU A 448 10.77 17.92 -17.65
C LEU A 448 10.47 17.68 -16.17
N ARG A 449 10.87 16.52 -15.64
CA ARG A 449 10.70 16.18 -14.22
C ARG A 449 11.42 17.14 -13.30
N ARG A 450 12.65 17.56 -13.63
CA ARG A 450 13.41 18.53 -12.81
C ARG A 450 12.80 19.93 -12.86
N LYS A 451 12.32 20.36 -14.02
CA LYS A 451 11.56 21.61 -14.14
C LYS A 451 10.31 21.58 -13.27
N ASP A 452 9.50 20.53 -13.39
CA ASP A 452 8.30 20.34 -12.58
C ASP A 452 8.60 20.22 -11.08
N PHE A 453 9.71 19.59 -10.70
CA PHE A 453 10.20 19.56 -9.31
C PHE A 453 10.42 20.98 -8.78
N GLY A 454 11.16 21.81 -9.53
CA GLY A 454 11.42 23.20 -9.16
C GLY A 454 10.13 24.01 -8.99
N LEU A 455 9.25 23.97 -9.99
CA LEU A 455 7.97 24.69 -10.00
C LEU A 455 7.05 24.23 -8.86
N PHE A 456 6.98 22.93 -8.61
CA PHE A 456 6.13 22.38 -7.56
C PHE A 456 6.60 22.83 -6.18
N TYR A 457 7.88 22.63 -5.83
CA TYR A 457 8.36 22.92 -4.48
C TYR A 457 8.50 24.42 -4.21
N GLN A 458 8.70 25.25 -5.24
CA GLN A 458 8.64 26.71 -5.11
C GLN A 458 7.24 27.17 -4.68
N GLU A 459 6.22 26.69 -5.38
CA GLU A 459 4.84 27.03 -5.04
C GLU A 459 4.40 26.32 -3.73
N TYR A 460 4.93 25.13 -3.44
CA TYR A 460 4.70 24.42 -2.19
C TYR A 460 5.17 25.23 -0.98
N ASP A 461 6.44 25.68 -1.00
CA ASP A 461 7.01 26.50 0.07
C ASP A 461 6.23 27.79 0.28
N LYS A 462 5.82 28.44 -0.81
CA LYS A 462 4.99 29.65 -0.77
C LYS A 462 3.63 29.37 -0.11
N ARG A 463 2.90 28.34 -0.55
CA ARG A 463 1.56 28.00 -0.02
C ARG A 463 1.61 27.56 1.44
N LYS A 464 2.61 26.76 1.80
CA LYS A 464 2.72 26.08 3.09
C LYS A 464 3.62 26.80 4.09
N LYS A 465 4.25 27.91 3.68
CA LYS A 465 5.21 28.71 4.46
C LYS A 465 6.36 27.85 5.00
N THR A 466 6.84 26.92 4.16
CA THR A 466 7.98 26.05 4.44
C THR A 466 9.24 26.57 3.73
N ASN A 467 10.38 25.92 3.98
CA ASN A 467 11.64 26.25 3.30
C ASN A 467 12.39 24.97 2.95
N PHE A 468 12.38 24.60 1.68
CA PHE A 468 13.02 23.41 1.17
C PHE A 468 14.49 23.33 1.54
N SER A 469 15.28 24.38 1.24
CA SER A 469 16.73 24.40 1.46
C SER A 469 17.13 24.33 2.93
N LYS A 470 16.25 24.78 3.84
CA LYS A 470 16.45 24.65 5.29
C LYS A 470 16.22 23.20 5.74
N VAL A 471 15.18 22.55 5.24
CA VAL A 471 14.79 21.19 5.65
C VAL A 471 15.66 20.11 4.97
N PHE A 472 16.08 20.35 3.73
CA PHE A 472 16.89 19.45 2.92
C PHE A 472 18.19 20.14 2.45
N PRO A 473 19.11 20.49 3.37
CA PRO A 473 20.35 21.17 3.01
C PRO A 473 21.20 20.37 2.00
N GLU A 474 21.17 19.04 2.06
CA GLU A 474 21.87 18.12 1.15
C GLU A 474 21.34 18.19 -0.29
N LEU A 475 20.09 18.62 -0.47
CA LEU A 475 19.44 18.76 -1.78
C LEU A 475 19.33 20.22 -2.24
N SER A 476 19.83 21.18 -1.46
CA SER A 476 19.67 22.61 -1.72
C SER A 476 20.31 23.06 -3.04
N GLU A 477 21.51 22.56 -3.36
CA GLU A 477 22.16 22.88 -4.64
C GLU A 477 21.37 22.32 -5.84
N PHE A 478 20.88 21.08 -5.72
CA PHE A 478 20.05 20.45 -6.74
C PHE A 478 18.74 21.23 -6.95
N TYR A 479 18.07 21.61 -5.87
CA TYR A 479 16.85 22.41 -5.94
C TYR A 479 17.09 23.76 -6.61
N GLY A 480 18.18 24.45 -6.26
CA GLY A 480 18.58 25.70 -6.90
C GLY A 480 18.88 25.58 -8.40
N LYS A 481 19.34 24.41 -8.88
CA LYS A 481 19.46 24.11 -10.31
C LYS A 481 18.09 23.90 -10.96
N CYS A 482 17.18 23.19 -10.30
CA CYS A 482 15.81 22.96 -10.80
C CYS A 482 15.02 24.26 -10.97
N LEU A 483 15.20 25.23 -10.07
CA LEU A 483 14.56 26.55 -10.14
C LEU A 483 15.03 27.41 -11.34
N LYS A 484 16.12 27.03 -12.01
CA LYS A 484 16.71 27.75 -13.15
C LYS A 484 16.36 27.11 -14.50
N LEU A 485 15.65 25.98 -14.51
CA LEU A 485 15.15 25.28 -15.71
C LEU A 485 13.83 25.89 -16.18
#